data_AF-A0A961NXK3-F1
#
_entry.id   AF-A0A961NXK3-F1
#
_cell.length_a   1.000
_cell.length_b   1.000
_cell.length_c   1.000
_cell.angle_alpha   90.00
_cell.angle_beta   90.00
_cell.angle_gamma   90.00
#
_symmetry.space_group_name_H-M   'P 1'
#
loop_
_entity.id
_entity.type
_entity.pdbx_description
1 polymer ?
#
loop_
_entity_poly.entity_id
_entity_poly.type
_entity_poly.pdbx_seq_one_letter_code
_entity_poly.pdbx_strand_id
1 'polypeptide(L)' 'MELFDNIPETALAWHRAGRRAALATVVETWGSAPRRTGSQLAISGDGEIAGSVSGGCVE' A
#
# COMPACT_ATOMS: atom_id res chain seq x y z
N MET A 1 14.10 -3.15 11.12
CA MET A 1 12.66 -2.98 11.39
C MET A 1 12.26 -1.76 10.58
N GLU A 2 11.94 -1.97 9.30
CA GLU A 2 11.59 -0.89 8.36
C GLU A 2 10.28 -0.29 8.84
N LEU A 3 10.38 0.80 9.60
CA LEU A 3 9.26 1.35 10.35
C LEU A 3 8.36 2.22 9.46
N PHE A 4 8.78 2.51 8.23
CA PHE A 4 8.04 3.35 7.29
C PHE A 4 8.28 2.84 5.88
N ASP A 5 7.33 2.05 5.38
CA ASP A 5 7.23 1.76 3.96
C ASP A 5 6.82 3.09 3.28
N ASN A 6 7.52 3.52 2.23
CA ASN A 6 7.37 4.85 1.61
C ASN A 6 6.13 4.96 0.70
N ILE A 7 5.10 4.19 1.05
CA ILE A 7 3.89 4.00 0.26
C ILE A 7 3.03 5.27 0.22
N PRO A 8 2.83 6.01 1.33
CA PRO A 8 2.14 7.31 1.28
C PRO A 8 2.88 8.32 0.41
N GLU A 9 4.22 8.35 0.46
CA GLU A 9 5.05 9.23 -0.36
C GLU A 9 4.95 8.87 -1.84
N THR A 10 4.89 7.58 -2.17
CA THR A 10 4.68 7.09 -3.54
C THR A 10 3.31 7.51 -4.08
N ALA A 11 2.24 7.27 -3.32
CA ALA A 11 0.89 7.70 -3.69
C ALA A 11 0.80 9.23 -3.86
N LEU A 12 1.45 9.98 -2.97
CA LEU A 12 1.53 11.44 -3.05
C LEU A 12 2.31 11.92 -4.28
N ALA A 13 3.41 11.25 -4.63
CA ALA A 13 4.19 11.57 -5.81
C ALA A 13 3.38 11.35 -7.09
N TRP A 14 2.64 10.24 -7.20
CA TRP A 14 1.72 10.01 -8.32
C TRP A 14 0.62 11.06 -8.39
N HIS A 15 -0.01 11.37 -7.26
CA HIS A 15 -1.03 12.42 -7.20
C HIS A 15 -0.48 13.79 -7.65
N ARG A 16 0.71 14.18 -7.19
CA ARG A 16 1.40 15.42 -7.60
C ARG A 16 1.79 15.42 -9.08
N ALA A 17 2.04 14.26 -9.67
CA ALA A 17 2.27 14.11 -11.10
C ALA A 17 0.97 14.12 -11.93
N GLY A 18 -0.19 14.37 -11.32
CA GLY A 18 -1.50 14.40 -12.01
C GLY A 18 -2.08 13.02 -12.28
N ARG A 19 -1.48 11.95 -11.74
CA ARG A 19 -1.97 10.58 -11.88
C ARG A 19 -2.99 10.29 -10.78
N ARG A 20 -4.01 9.49 -11.10
CA ARG A 20 -4.90 8.94 -10.06
C ARG A 20 -4.08 8.02 -9.15
N ALA A 21 -4.40 7.98 -7.87
CA ALA A 21 -3.76 7.09 -6.92
C ALA A 21 -4.76 6.70 -5.83
N ALA A 22 -4.68 5.45 -5.37
CA ALA A 22 -5.37 4.94 -4.19
C ALA A 22 -4.33 4.47 -3.17
N LEU A 23 -4.61 4.66 -1.89
CA LEU A 23 -3.79 4.20 -0.77
C LEU A 23 -4.66 3.32 0.14
N ALA A 24 -4.19 2.11 0.42
CA ALA A 24 -4.79 1.19 1.37
C ALA A 24 -3.85 1.00 2.57
N THR A 25 -4.44 0.81 3.75
CA THR A 25 -3.71 0.55 5.00
C THR A 25 -4.45 -0.51 5.79
N VAL A 26 -3.73 -1.53 6.25
CA VAL A 26 -4.29 -2.56 7.12
C VAL A 26 -4.58 -1.95 8.48
N VAL A 27 -5.85 -1.81 8.83
CA VAL A 27 -6.27 -1.22 10.12
C VAL A 27 -6.40 -2.26 11.24
N GLU A 28 -6.64 -3.52 10.88
CA GLU A 28 -6.78 -4.63 11.82
C GLU A 28 -6.49 -5.97 11.12
N THR A 29 -6.03 -6.97 11.87
CA THR A 29 -5.88 -8.34 11.39
C THR A 29 -6.34 -9.34 12.45
N TRP A 30 -6.80 -10.52 12.00
CA TRP A 30 -7.21 -11.62 12.88
C TRP A 30 -6.55 -12.92 12.43
N GLY A 31 -6.14 -13.76 13.40
CA GLY A 31 -5.48 -15.03 13.12
C GLY A 31 -4.10 -14.86 12.48
N SER A 32 -3.71 -15.82 11.64
CA SER A 32 -2.39 -15.87 10.98
C SER A 32 -2.34 -14.97 9.74
N ALA A 33 -2.51 -13.67 9.92
CA ALA A 33 -2.46 -12.72 8.81
C ALA A 33 -1.01 -12.54 8.30
N PRO A 34 -0.77 -12.68 6.98
CA PRO A 34 0.56 -12.59 6.37
C PRO A 34 1.19 -11.19 6.43
N ARG A 35 0.38 -10.14 6.58
CA ARG A 35 0.82 -8.75 6.80
C ARG A 35 0.31 -8.25 8.14
N ARG A 36 1.10 -7.36 8.76
CA ARG A 36 0.75 -6.77 10.07
C ARG A 36 -0.14 -5.53 9.88
N THR A 37 -0.91 -5.18 10.90
CA THR A 37 -1.53 -3.86 11.02
C THR A 37 -0.51 -2.75 10.73
N GLY A 38 -0.93 -1.75 9.95
CA GLY A 38 -0.07 -0.68 9.46
C GLY A 38 0.65 -1.01 8.14
N SER A 39 0.53 -2.22 7.59
CA SER A 39 1.01 -2.49 6.23
C SER A 39 0.21 -1.67 5.21
N GLN A 40 0.87 -1.18 4.16
CA GLN A 40 0.27 -0.25 3.20
C GLN A 40 0.45 -0.73 1.76
N LEU A 41 -0.45 -0.27 0.89
CA LEU A 41 -0.44 -0.53 -0.57
C LEU A 41 -0.89 0.74 -1.29
N ALA A 42 -0.16 1.15 -2.33
CA ALA A 42 -0.54 2.22 -3.24
C ALA A 42 -0.79 1.63 -4.64
N ILE A 43 -1.85 2.11 -5.30
CA ILE A 43 -2.21 1.73 -6.68
C ILE A 43 -2.37 3.00 -7.50
N SER A 44 -1.63 3.13 -8.60
CA SER A 44 -1.79 4.24 -9.55
C SER A 44 -2.98 4.02 -10.49
N GLY A 45 -3.46 5.08 -11.13
CA GLY A 45 -4.51 5.00 -12.14
C GLY A 45 -4.15 4.17 -13.38
N ASP A 46 -2.86 3.94 -13.59
CA ASP A 46 -2.33 3.15 -14.71
C ASP A 46 -2.06 1.69 -14.31
N GLY A 47 -2.35 1.32 -13.06
CA GLY A 47 -2.18 -0.05 -12.55
C GLY A 47 -0.80 -0.36 -11.96
N GLU A 48 0.10 0.62 -11.83
CA GLU A 48 1.33 0.43 -11.03
C GLU A 48 0.98 0.23 -9.55
N ILE A 49 1.67 -0.72 -8.90
CA ILE A 49 1.42 -1.13 -7.51
C ILE A 49 2.71 -0.98 -6.69
N ALA A 50 2.59 -0.45 -5.47
CA ALA A 50 3.69 -0.35 -4.50
C ALA A 50 3.22 -0.74 -3.10
N GLY A 51 3.99 -1.56 -2.38
CA GLY A 51 3.61 -2.07 -1.05
C GLY A 51 2.84 -3.38 -1.13
N SER A 52 2.24 -3.82 -0.02
CA SER A 52 1.36 -4.99 0.02
C SER A 52 0.58 -5.11 1.33
N VAL A 53 -0.67 -5.59 1.26
CA VAL A 53 -1.57 -5.81 2.41
C VAL A 53 -1.87 -7.28 2.70
N SER A 54 -1.47 -8.22 1.84
CA SER A 54 -1.80 -9.65 1.94
C SER A 54 -0.60 -10.59 1.77
N GLY A 55 0.54 -10.12 1.27
CA GLY A 55 1.72 -10.99 1.07
C GLY A 55 1.62 -12.01 -0.08
N GLY A 56 0.69 -11.83 -1.04
CA GLY A 56 0.52 -12.70 -2.21
C GLY A 56 -0.49 -12.14 -3.23
N CYS A 57 -0.88 -12.94 -4.23
CA CYS A 57 -1.68 -12.62 -5.44
C CYS A 57 -3.09 -12.03 -5.24
N VAL A 58 -3.45 -11.62 -4.02
CA VAL A 58 -4.70 -10.91 -3.70
C VAL A 58 -4.31 -9.47 -3.39
N GLU A 59 -4.21 -8.65 -4.42
CA GLU A 59 -4.04 -7.19 -4.33
C GLU A 59 -5.19 -6.47 -5.04
#